data_AF-A0A6P1RG59-F1
#
_entry.id   AF-A0A6P1RG59-F1
#
_cell.length_a   1.000
_cell.length_b   1.000
_cell.length_c   1.000
_cell.angle_alpha   90.00
_cell.angle_beta   90.00
_cell.angle_gamma   90.00
#
_symmetry.space_group_name_H-M   'P 1'
#
loop_
_entity.id
_entity.type
_entity.pdbx_description
1 polymer ?
#
loop_
_entity_poly.entity_id
_entity_poly.type
_entity_poly.pdbx_seq_one_letter_code
_entity_poly.pdbx_strand_id
1 'polypeptide(L)'
;MDRTAGKNVSCCAIQCHSPGWRRCGILIVAMLCTACTLLFASEARAQCTARDVLQNQLRLKKAPSADRPQIPIKSAVDVPVWKTITIGTFANFFALSNAMDAVGCGIGNSAGEILARPTFTLRDTKTSVKLFAVSAAELGFKTDTASLADIYARAKQLGFGLAAAEVGPQLRLQYFDQPIGEFLIIGMEPIRTWKGAPVILNVANGGAGLILIGQDGSADAQISVVSRFVFVRTNEGAPAEEQEAVALVGR
;
A
#
# COMPACT_ATOMS: atom_id res chain seq x y z
N MET A 1 87.74 -44.88 -6.22
CA MET A 1 86.35 -45.14 -6.64
C MET A 1 85.65 -45.69 -5.42
N ASP A 2 85.00 -44.80 -4.68
CA ASP A 2 84.72 -44.98 -3.25
C ASP A 2 83.23 -45.23 -2.98
N ARG A 3 82.97 -45.99 -1.91
CA ARG A 3 81.64 -46.42 -1.39
C ARG A 3 80.91 -45.30 -0.66
N THR A 4 79.57 -45.40 -0.60
CA THR A 4 78.65 -45.35 0.59
C THR A 4 77.29 -44.76 0.18
N ALA A 5 76.17 -45.48 0.32
CA ALA A 5 75.34 -45.80 1.50
C ALA A 5 74.26 -44.72 1.77
N GLY A 6 73.02 -45.21 1.97
CA GLY A 6 71.78 -44.43 1.78
C GLY A 6 71.29 -43.60 2.97
N LYS A 7 70.15 -42.93 2.75
CA LYS A 7 69.15 -42.63 3.79
C LYS A 7 67.81 -42.24 3.18
N ASN A 8 66.76 -42.98 3.54
CA ASN A 8 65.36 -42.63 3.32
C ASN A 8 64.98 -41.42 4.18
N VAL A 9 64.32 -40.43 3.59
CA VAL A 9 63.54 -39.43 4.32
C VAL A 9 62.16 -39.35 3.68
N SER A 10 61.21 -39.93 4.39
CA SER A 10 59.77 -39.76 4.19
C SER A 10 59.38 -38.36 4.68
N CYS A 11 58.71 -37.57 3.84
CA CYS A 11 57.98 -36.39 4.28
C CYS A 11 56.48 -36.64 4.05
N CYS A 12 55.75 -36.67 5.16
CA CYS A 12 54.31 -36.85 5.23
C CYS A 12 53.56 -35.82 4.37
N ALA A 13 52.58 -36.31 3.61
CA ALA A 13 51.45 -35.51 3.16
C ALA A 13 50.63 -35.09 4.39
N ILE A 14 50.62 -33.80 4.73
CA ILE A 14 49.64 -33.23 5.66
C ILE A 14 48.45 -32.78 4.82
N GLN A 15 47.51 -33.69 4.64
CA GLN A 15 46.20 -33.38 4.09
C GLN A 15 45.33 -32.89 5.25
N CYS A 16 45.36 -31.59 5.54
CA CYS A 16 44.45 -30.95 6.49
C CYS A 16 43.06 -30.82 5.87
N HIS A 17 42.28 -31.92 5.88
CA HIS A 17 40.83 -31.84 5.68
C HIS A 17 40.15 -31.61 7.03
N SER A 18 39.83 -30.34 7.33
CA SER A 18 38.95 -29.98 8.45
C SER A 18 37.49 -30.29 8.08
N PRO A 19 36.81 -31.27 8.71
CA PRO A 19 35.42 -31.62 8.37
C PRO A 19 34.38 -30.65 8.99
N GLY A 20 34.82 -29.78 9.91
CA GLY A 20 33.94 -28.93 10.72
C GLY A 20 33.39 -27.68 10.01
N TRP A 21 34.11 -27.13 9.02
CA TRP A 21 33.70 -25.88 8.38
C TRP A 21 32.48 -26.06 7.46
N ARG A 22 32.41 -27.18 6.71
CA ARG A 22 31.32 -27.43 5.76
C ARG A 22 29.98 -27.69 6.45
N ARG A 23 29.96 -28.45 7.57
CA ARG A 23 28.72 -28.74 8.31
C ARG A 23 28.14 -27.49 8.99
N CYS A 24 29.00 -26.64 9.56
CA CYS A 24 28.55 -25.38 10.16
C CYS A 24 28.00 -24.41 9.11
N GLY A 25 28.67 -24.29 7.95
CA GLY A 25 28.19 -23.48 6.83
C GLY A 25 26.86 -23.96 6.26
N ILE A 26 26.66 -25.28 6.12
CA ILE A 26 25.40 -25.87 5.63
C ILE A 26 24.24 -25.62 6.61
N LEU A 27 24.48 -25.72 7.92
CA LEU A 27 23.47 -25.44 8.94
C LEU A 27 23.09 -23.95 8.99
N ILE A 28 24.06 -23.05 8.83
CA ILE A 28 23.80 -21.60 8.77
C ILE A 28 22.99 -21.27 7.50
N VAL A 29 23.39 -21.80 6.33
CA VAL A 29 22.64 -21.61 5.08
C VAL A 29 21.23 -22.19 5.18
N ALA A 30 21.06 -23.39 5.75
CA ALA A 30 19.75 -24.00 5.94
C ALA A 30 18.87 -23.16 6.88
N MET A 31 19.41 -22.67 8.00
CA MET A 31 18.67 -21.77 8.90
C MET A 31 18.28 -20.46 8.20
N LEU A 32 19.20 -19.85 7.45
CA LEU A 32 18.91 -18.65 6.65
C LEU A 32 17.81 -18.93 5.61
N CYS A 33 17.90 -20.05 4.89
CA CYS A 33 16.88 -20.47 3.92
C CYS A 33 15.53 -20.66 4.59
N THR A 34 15.46 -21.34 5.74
CA THR A 34 14.20 -21.52 6.47
C THR A 34 13.62 -20.19 6.95
N ALA A 35 14.44 -19.29 7.49
CA ALA A 35 14.00 -17.96 7.91
C ALA A 35 13.47 -17.14 6.72
N CYS A 36 14.20 -17.12 5.60
CA CYS A 36 13.76 -16.49 4.36
C CYS A 36 12.42 -17.05 3.89
N THR A 37 12.27 -18.38 3.84
CA THR A 37 10.99 -18.99 3.41
C THR A 37 9.82 -18.64 4.32
N LEU A 38 10.04 -18.54 5.63
CA LEU A 38 8.99 -18.14 6.59
C LEU A 38 8.60 -16.67 6.44
N LEU A 39 9.58 -15.78 6.23
CA LEU A 39 9.35 -14.35 5.98
C LEU A 39 8.53 -14.14 4.70
N PHE A 40 8.99 -14.67 3.56
CA PHE A 40 8.28 -14.55 2.28
C PHE A 40 6.90 -15.21 2.31
N ALA A 41 6.74 -16.33 3.02
CA ALA A 41 5.45 -16.97 3.19
C ALA A 41 4.47 -16.11 4.02
N SER A 42 4.97 -15.33 4.99
CA SER A 42 4.14 -14.46 5.82
C SER A 42 3.55 -13.27 5.04
N GLU A 43 4.37 -12.60 4.22
CA GLU A 43 3.93 -11.50 3.36
C GLU A 43 2.98 -11.98 2.26
N ALA A 44 3.33 -13.09 1.61
CA ALA A 44 2.47 -13.72 0.61
C ALA A 44 1.12 -14.13 1.23
N ARG A 45 1.12 -14.64 2.47
CA ARG A 45 -0.10 -14.96 3.21
C ARG A 45 -0.91 -13.71 3.54
N ALA A 46 -0.28 -12.60 3.95
CA ALA A 46 -0.98 -11.34 4.20
C ALA A 46 -1.65 -10.80 2.92
N GLN A 47 -0.96 -10.85 1.78
CA GLN A 47 -1.54 -10.46 0.49
C GLN A 47 -2.66 -11.39 0.06
N CYS A 48 -2.47 -12.70 0.11
CA CYS A 48 -3.49 -13.68 -0.26
C CYS A 48 -4.72 -13.56 0.63
N THR A 49 -4.56 -13.49 1.96
CA THR A 49 -5.70 -13.33 2.88
C THR A 49 -6.41 -12.01 2.69
N ALA A 50 -5.72 -10.88 2.51
CA ALA A 50 -6.38 -9.61 2.24
C ALA A 50 -7.12 -9.61 0.89
N ARG A 51 -6.52 -10.20 -0.14
CA ARG A 51 -7.18 -10.35 -1.45
C ARG A 51 -8.37 -11.30 -1.38
N ASP A 52 -8.24 -12.42 -0.69
CA ASP A 52 -9.30 -13.41 -0.49
C ASP A 52 -10.43 -12.83 0.35
N VAL A 53 -10.12 -12.11 1.43
CA VAL A 53 -11.13 -11.41 2.24
C VAL A 53 -11.79 -10.32 1.41
N LEU A 54 -11.04 -9.51 0.64
CA LEU A 54 -11.65 -8.51 -0.25
C LEU A 54 -12.57 -9.18 -1.27
N GLN A 55 -12.08 -10.20 -1.96
CA GLN A 55 -12.87 -10.95 -2.94
C GLN A 55 -14.08 -11.62 -2.31
N ASN A 56 -13.95 -12.17 -1.10
CA ASN A 56 -15.05 -12.75 -0.35
C ASN A 56 -16.02 -11.69 0.15
N GLN A 57 -15.59 -10.50 0.56
CA GLN A 57 -16.46 -9.39 0.91
C GLN A 57 -17.26 -8.93 -0.32
N LEU A 58 -16.58 -8.79 -1.47
CA LEU A 58 -17.19 -8.46 -2.76
C LEU A 58 -18.16 -9.57 -3.23
N ARG A 59 -17.84 -10.85 -3.01
CA ARG A 59 -18.66 -12.01 -3.41
C ARG A 59 -19.84 -12.28 -2.48
N LEU A 60 -19.61 -12.26 -1.17
CA LEU A 60 -20.58 -12.64 -0.15
C LEU A 60 -21.55 -11.51 0.18
N LYS A 61 -21.38 -10.31 -0.40
CA LYS A 61 -22.20 -9.12 -0.09
C LYS A 61 -22.31 -8.87 1.42
N LYS A 62 -21.33 -9.29 2.21
CA LYS A 62 -21.44 -9.30 3.68
C LYS A 62 -20.99 -7.94 4.22
N ALA A 63 -21.85 -6.95 4.08
CA ALA A 63 -21.67 -5.66 4.74
C ALA A 63 -21.45 -5.86 6.25
N PRO A 64 -20.40 -5.28 6.85
CA PRO A 64 -20.57 -4.72 8.17
C PRO A 64 -21.59 -3.57 8.01
N SER A 65 -22.78 -3.73 8.58
CA SER A 65 -23.90 -2.77 8.59
C SER A 65 -24.80 -2.77 7.34
N ALA A 66 -25.57 -3.84 7.16
CA ALA A 66 -26.73 -3.89 6.26
C ALA A 66 -28.00 -3.20 6.82
N ASP A 67 -27.93 -2.44 7.93
CA ASP A 67 -29.15 -1.99 8.63
C ASP A 67 -29.13 -0.51 9.07
N ARG A 68 -28.44 0.37 8.32
CA ARG A 68 -28.62 1.82 8.49
C ARG A 68 -29.23 2.37 7.20
N PRO A 69 -30.39 3.07 7.26
CA PRO A 69 -30.82 3.93 6.18
C PRO A 69 -29.69 4.94 5.92
N GLN A 70 -28.92 4.72 4.85
CA GLN A 70 -27.84 5.63 4.48
C GLN A 70 -28.49 6.84 3.83
N ILE A 71 -28.71 7.89 4.63
CA ILE A 71 -29.15 9.17 4.12
C ILE A 71 -28.05 9.64 3.15
N PRO A 72 -28.37 9.84 1.86
CA PRO A 72 -27.36 10.26 0.90
C PRO A 72 -26.75 11.60 1.32
N ILE A 73 -25.42 11.67 1.23
CA ILE A 73 -24.67 12.90 1.45
C ILE A 73 -25.11 13.93 0.42
N LYS A 74 -25.47 15.12 0.90
CA LYS A 74 -25.86 16.26 0.06
C LYS A 74 -24.66 17.13 -0.30
N SER A 75 -23.67 17.22 0.58
CA SER A 75 -22.43 17.97 0.37
C SER A 75 -21.29 17.43 1.23
N ALA A 76 -20.06 17.55 0.75
CA ALA A 76 -18.84 17.21 1.47
C ALA A 76 -18.62 18.07 2.72
N VAL A 77 -19.26 19.24 2.80
CA VAL A 77 -19.18 20.08 4.01
C VAL A 77 -19.87 19.43 5.21
N ASP A 78 -20.88 18.61 4.97
CA ASP A 78 -21.69 17.93 5.98
C ASP A 78 -21.04 16.65 6.49
N VAL A 79 -19.98 16.18 5.82
CA VAL A 79 -19.25 14.98 6.23
C VAL A 79 -18.14 15.36 7.20
N PRO A 80 -18.11 14.77 8.41
CA PRO A 80 -17.07 15.05 9.38
C PRO A 80 -15.72 14.53 8.90
N VAL A 81 -14.65 15.17 9.37
CA VAL A 81 -13.29 14.65 9.19
C VAL A 81 -13.22 13.27 9.86
N TRP A 82 -12.85 12.25 9.10
CA TRP A 82 -12.70 10.90 9.61
C TRP A 82 -11.34 10.70 10.27
N LYS A 83 -10.26 11.17 9.62
CA LYS A 83 -8.91 11.11 10.14
C LYS A 83 -8.08 12.28 9.61
N THR A 84 -7.09 12.71 10.38
CA THR A 84 -6.05 13.63 9.92
C THR A 84 -4.73 12.89 9.93
N ILE A 85 -4.00 12.93 8.82
CA ILE A 85 -2.68 12.31 8.67
C ILE A 85 -1.65 13.35 8.28
N THR A 86 -0.37 13.06 8.50
CA THR A 86 0.73 13.84 7.95
C THR A 86 1.26 13.18 6.68
N ILE A 87 1.41 13.94 5.61
CA ILE A 87 2.11 13.53 4.38
C ILE A 87 3.40 14.35 4.23
N GLY A 88 4.26 13.99 3.27
CA GLY A 88 5.55 14.63 3.05
C GLY A 88 6.59 14.28 4.11
N THR A 89 6.50 13.08 4.69
CA THR A 89 7.39 12.66 5.79
C THR A 89 8.62 11.88 5.32
N PHE A 90 8.67 11.47 4.05
CA PHE A 90 9.76 10.67 3.49
C PHE A 90 10.32 11.31 2.23
N ALA A 91 11.64 11.28 2.10
CA ALA A 91 12.34 11.89 0.96
C ALA A 91 12.19 11.08 -0.36
N ASN A 92 11.94 9.78 -0.27
CA ASN A 92 11.84 8.90 -1.44
C ASN A 92 11.10 7.59 -1.10
N PHE A 93 10.77 6.83 -2.15
CA PHE A 93 10.10 5.54 -2.04
C PHE A 93 10.84 4.53 -1.17
N PHE A 94 12.18 4.45 -1.24
CA PHE A 94 12.94 3.49 -0.43
C PHE A 94 12.77 3.76 1.07
N ALA A 95 12.86 5.02 1.49
CA ALA A 95 12.64 5.40 2.88
C ALA A 95 11.22 5.07 3.35
N LEU A 96 10.22 5.33 2.50
CA LEU A 96 8.83 5.00 2.78
C LEU A 96 8.61 3.47 2.88
N SER A 97 9.16 2.70 1.94
CA SER A 97 9.04 1.25 1.90
C SER A 97 9.69 0.60 3.12
N ASN A 98 10.90 1.05 3.49
CA ASN A 98 11.59 0.57 4.68
C ASN A 98 10.81 0.90 5.97
N ALA A 99 10.15 2.06 6.02
CA ALA A 99 9.31 2.42 7.16
C ALA A 99 8.07 1.51 7.27
N MET A 100 7.45 1.14 6.14
CA MET A 100 6.33 0.19 6.14
C MET A 100 6.76 -1.21 6.57
N ASP A 101 7.89 -1.68 6.06
CA ASP A 101 8.48 -2.97 6.45
C ASP A 101 8.81 -3.02 7.96
N ALA A 102 9.45 -1.96 8.47
CA ALA A 102 9.83 -1.86 9.88
C ALA A 102 8.66 -1.93 10.87
N VAL A 103 7.44 -1.57 10.44
CA VAL A 103 6.23 -1.65 11.26
C VAL A 103 5.35 -2.87 10.91
N GLY A 104 5.84 -3.78 10.07
CA GLY A 104 5.12 -4.98 9.66
C GLY A 104 3.91 -4.71 8.76
N CYS A 105 3.90 -3.59 8.04
CA CYS A 105 2.87 -3.28 7.06
C CYS A 105 3.25 -3.88 5.70
N GLY A 106 2.54 -4.92 5.27
CA GLY A 106 2.78 -5.55 3.98
C GLY A 106 2.49 -4.63 2.81
N ILE A 107 3.17 -4.85 1.69
CA ILE A 107 2.94 -4.16 0.42
C ILE A 107 2.59 -5.20 -0.64
N GLY A 108 1.37 -5.14 -1.16
CA GLY A 108 0.94 -6.05 -2.23
C GLY A 108 1.64 -5.74 -3.56
N ASN A 109 1.86 -6.75 -4.39
CA ASN A 109 2.61 -6.63 -5.66
C ASN A 109 2.23 -5.40 -6.51
N SER A 110 0.94 -5.19 -6.79
CA SER A 110 0.50 -4.05 -7.61
C SER A 110 0.70 -2.71 -6.91
N ALA A 111 0.58 -2.65 -5.58
CA ALA A 111 0.90 -1.44 -4.82
C ALA A 111 2.41 -1.17 -4.90
N GLY A 112 3.25 -2.16 -4.62
CA GLY A 112 4.70 -2.04 -4.70
C GLY A 112 5.17 -1.60 -6.08
N GLU A 113 4.55 -2.14 -7.14
CA GLU A 113 4.84 -1.72 -8.51
C GLU A 113 4.53 -0.24 -8.73
N ILE A 114 3.33 0.23 -8.35
CA ILE A 114 2.99 1.64 -8.60
C ILE A 114 3.75 2.63 -7.72
N LEU A 115 4.13 2.23 -6.50
CA LEU A 115 4.96 3.05 -5.62
C LEU A 115 6.39 3.22 -6.16
N ALA A 116 6.87 2.25 -6.95
CA ALA A 116 8.16 2.32 -7.65
C ALA A 116 8.10 3.08 -8.98
N ARG A 117 6.93 3.61 -9.39
CA ARG A 117 6.79 4.36 -10.64
C ARG A 117 7.27 5.80 -10.45
N PRO A 118 7.93 6.41 -11.45
CA PRO A 118 8.28 7.83 -11.40
C PRO A 118 7.08 8.78 -11.27
N THR A 119 5.89 8.33 -11.69
CA THR A 119 4.63 9.08 -11.55
C THR A 119 4.08 9.06 -10.12
N PHE A 120 4.57 8.17 -9.26
CA PHE A 120 4.31 8.24 -7.84
C PHE A 120 5.26 9.26 -7.22
N THR A 121 4.69 10.35 -6.71
CA THR A 121 5.46 11.43 -6.09
C THR A 121 5.14 11.53 -4.60
N LEU A 122 6.15 11.95 -3.85
CA LEU A 122 6.03 12.29 -2.44
C LEU A 122 6.15 13.81 -2.32
N ARG A 123 5.41 14.39 -1.37
CA ARG A 123 5.62 15.79 -1.02
C ARG A 123 6.99 15.96 -0.34
N ASP A 124 7.64 17.07 -0.63
CA ASP A 124 8.87 17.49 0.02
C ASP A 124 8.62 18.15 1.39
N THR A 125 7.41 18.66 1.58
CA THR A 125 7.00 19.45 2.74
C THR A 125 5.96 18.71 3.55
N LYS A 126 6.20 18.59 4.86
CA LYS A 126 5.27 17.97 5.79
C LYS A 126 3.97 18.77 5.82
N THR A 127 2.84 18.11 5.62
CA THR A 127 1.52 18.76 5.63
C THR A 127 0.50 17.84 6.30
N SER A 128 -0.35 18.42 7.15
CA SER A 128 -1.51 17.72 7.71
C SER A 128 -2.64 17.72 6.67
N VAL A 129 -3.21 16.55 6.39
CA VAL A 129 -4.30 16.36 5.44
C VAL A 129 -5.49 15.74 6.15
N LYS A 130 -6.66 16.36 5.99
CA LYS A 130 -7.95 15.87 6.48
C LYS A 130 -8.54 14.89 5.46
N LEU A 131 -8.90 13.72 5.96
CA LEU A 131 -9.44 12.62 5.19
C LEU A 131 -10.92 12.42 5.52
N PHE A 132 -11.71 12.13 4.49
CA PHE A 132 -13.15 11.90 4.58
C PHE A 132 -13.44 10.51 4.04
N ALA A 133 -14.02 9.66 4.88
CA ALA A 133 -14.34 8.29 4.51
C ALA A 133 -15.84 8.16 4.23
N VAL A 134 -16.19 7.82 2.99
CA VAL A 134 -17.59 7.73 2.51
C VAL A 134 -17.75 6.51 1.61
N SER A 135 -18.87 5.81 1.71
CA SER A 135 -19.21 4.72 0.78
C SER A 135 -19.83 5.25 -0.50
N ALA A 136 -19.81 4.46 -1.57
CA ALA A 136 -20.55 4.81 -2.79
C ALA A 136 -22.08 4.85 -2.54
N ALA A 137 -22.61 4.03 -1.64
CA ALA A 137 -24.01 4.14 -1.23
C ALA A 137 -24.31 5.49 -0.54
N GLU A 138 -23.41 6.00 0.31
CA GLU A 138 -23.52 7.34 0.92
C GLU A 138 -23.42 8.47 -0.12
N LEU A 139 -22.71 8.25 -1.24
CA LEU A 139 -22.67 9.19 -2.37
C LEU A 139 -23.96 9.20 -3.22
N GLY A 140 -24.87 8.25 -2.98
CA GLY A 140 -26.20 8.15 -3.60
C GLY A 140 -26.36 7.04 -4.63
N PHE A 141 -25.38 6.13 -4.78
CA PHE A 141 -25.52 4.97 -5.65
C PHE A 141 -26.44 3.92 -5.02
N LYS A 142 -27.44 3.44 -5.78
CA LYS A 142 -28.48 2.52 -5.30
C LYS A 142 -28.36 1.09 -5.85
N THR A 143 -27.47 0.88 -6.81
CA THR A 143 -27.16 -0.42 -7.41
C THR A 143 -26.16 -1.19 -6.54
N ASP A 144 -25.95 -2.49 -6.80
CA ASP A 144 -24.95 -3.28 -6.06
C ASP A 144 -23.51 -2.79 -6.31
N THR A 145 -23.26 -2.25 -7.50
CA THR A 145 -21.97 -1.71 -7.93
C THR A 145 -22.13 -0.42 -8.72
N ALA A 146 -21.09 0.41 -8.74
CA ALA A 146 -20.97 1.59 -9.62
C ALA A 146 -19.56 1.62 -10.25
N SER A 147 -19.44 2.27 -11.41
CA SER A 147 -18.12 2.44 -12.04
C SER A 147 -17.26 3.40 -11.23
N LEU A 148 -15.94 3.20 -11.23
CA LEU A 148 -15.00 4.09 -10.54
C LEU A 148 -15.13 5.53 -11.06
N ALA A 149 -15.32 5.71 -12.37
CA ALA A 149 -15.51 7.02 -12.99
C ALA A 149 -16.76 7.73 -12.47
N ASP A 150 -17.89 7.03 -12.36
CA ASP A 150 -19.13 7.63 -11.83
C ASP A 150 -18.97 8.01 -10.36
N ILE A 151 -18.33 7.16 -9.57
CA ILE A 151 -18.06 7.43 -8.16
C ILE A 151 -17.22 8.71 -8.00
N TYR A 152 -16.15 8.84 -8.79
CA TYR A 152 -15.30 10.04 -8.76
C TYR A 152 -16.03 11.28 -9.23
N ALA A 153 -16.81 11.18 -10.31
CA ALA A 153 -17.62 12.29 -10.80
C ALA A 153 -18.62 12.75 -9.74
N ARG A 154 -19.30 11.80 -9.08
CA ARG A 154 -20.25 12.11 -8.01
C ARG A 154 -19.58 12.71 -6.78
N ALA A 155 -18.42 12.18 -6.36
CA ALA A 155 -17.65 12.73 -5.25
C ALA A 155 -17.24 14.18 -5.53
N LYS A 156 -16.73 14.48 -6.74
CA LYS A 156 -16.38 15.83 -7.18
C LYS A 156 -17.58 16.78 -7.18
N GLN A 157 -18.75 16.35 -7.67
CA GLN A 157 -19.99 17.13 -7.63
C GLN A 157 -20.42 17.50 -6.19
N LEU A 158 -20.13 16.62 -5.22
CA LEU A 158 -20.43 16.84 -3.82
C LEU A 158 -19.38 17.68 -3.09
N GLY A 159 -18.27 18.06 -3.75
CA GLY A 159 -17.20 18.88 -3.16
C GLY A 159 -16.04 18.09 -2.54
N PHE A 160 -15.95 16.80 -2.82
CA PHE A 160 -14.76 16.00 -2.51
C PHE A 160 -13.71 16.16 -3.61
N GLY A 161 -12.44 16.16 -3.21
CA GLY A 161 -11.28 16.10 -4.09
C GLY A 161 -10.62 14.72 -4.06
N LEU A 162 -9.85 14.42 -5.11
CA LEU A 162 -8.98 13.25 -5.10
C LEU A 162 -7.73 13.55 -4.28
N ALA A 163 -7.32 12.56 -3.49
CA ALA A 163 -6.12 12.58 -2.69
C ALA A 163 -4.87 12.34 -3.56
N ALA A 164 -3.73 12.88 -3.12
CA ALA A 164 -2.43 12.47 -3.65
C ALA A 164 -2.20 10.97 -3.36
N ALA A 165 -1.52 10.26 -4.27
CA ALA A 165 -1.23 8.84 -4.13
C ALA A 165 -0.50 8.51 -2.82
N GLU A 166 0.36 9.43 -2.33
CA GLU A 166 1.08 9.33 -1.07
C GLU A 166 0.15 9.11 0.15
N VAL A 167 -1.11 9.55 0.10
CA VAL A 167 -2.07 9.36 1.20
C VAL A 167 -2.25 7.88 1.54
N GLY A 168 -2.20 6.96 0.57
CA GLY A 168 -2.32 5.53 0.83
C GLY A 168 -1.26 4.98 1.80
N PRO A 169 0.04 5.03 1.44
CA PRO A 169 1.10 4.54 2.32
C PRO A 169 1.23 5.37 3.62
N GLN A 170 1.00 6.69 3.58
CA GLN A 170 1.04 7.51 4.80
C GLN A 170 -0.09 7.18 5.78
N LEU A 171 -1.30 6.96 5.29
CA LEU A 171 -2.42 6.51 6.10
C LEU A 171 -2.11 5.14 6.71
N ARG A 172 -1.52 4.23 5.92
CA ARG A 172 -1.16 2.90 6.42
C ARG A 172 -0.21 2.97 7.61
N LEU A 173 0.78 3.87 7.56
CA LEU A 173 1.75 4.13 8.63
C LEU A 173 1.20 4.89 9.85
N GLN A 174 -0.04 5.39 9.78
CA GLN A 174 -0.65 6.23 10.84
C GLN A 174 -1.99 5.68 11.34
N TYR A 175 -2.40 4.51 10.87
CA TYR A 175 -3.68 3.89 11.21
C TYR A 175 -3.49 2.42 11.56
N PHE A 176 -2.91 2.15 12.73
CA PHE A 176 -2.59 0.78 13.17
C PHE A 176 -3.77 0.04 13.79
N ASP A 177 -4.75 0.77 14.32
CA ASP A 177 -5.97 0.27 14.94
C ASP A 177 -7.08 -0.05 13.92
N GLN A 178 -6.71 -0.32 12.67
CA GLN A 178 -7.66 -0.65 11.62
C GLN A 178 -8.39 -1.97 11.92
N PRO A 179 -9.74 -2.00 11.94
CA PRO A 179 -10.49 -3.23 12.17
C PRO A 179 -10.22 -4.31 11.12
N ILE A 180 -10.18 -5.57 11.56
CA ILE A 180 -10.10 -6.72 10.64
C ILE A 180 -11.32 -6.72 9.72
N GLY A 181 -11.08 -6.86 8.42
CA GLY A 181 -12.09 -6.83 7.37
C GLY A 181 -12.40 -5.43 6.83
N GLU A 182 -11.76 -4.38 7.33
CA GLU A 182 -11.88 -3.03 6.76
C GLU A 182 -10.96 -2.87 5.54
N PHE A 183 -11.52 -2.30 4.47
CA PHE A 183 -10.83 -1.94 3.24
C PHE A 183 -11.20 -0.51 2.88
N LEU A 184 -10.18 0.33 2.69
CA LEU A 184 -10.34 1.75 2.40
C LEU A 184 -9.69 2.04 1.05
N ILE A 185 -10.53 2.28 0.04
CA ILE A 185 -10.07 2.65 -1.30
C ILE A 185 -9.61 4.10 -1.25
N ILE A 186 -8.37 4.38 -1.66
CA ILE A 186 -7.90 5.76 -1.76
C ILE A 186 -8.49 6.37 -3.03
N GLY A 187 -9.28 7.43 -2.88
CA GLY A 187 -9.79 8.22 -3.99
C GLY A 187 -8.67 9.05 -4.59
N MET A 188 -7.87 8.45 -5.45
CA MET A 188 -6.69 9.04 -6.09
C MET A 188 -6.77 8.91 -7.62
N GLU A 189 -6.01 9.73 -8.32
CA GLU A 189 -5.76 9.49 -9.75
C GLU A 189 -5.00 8.16 -9.93
N PRO A 190 -5.43 7.26 -10.83
CA PRO A 190 -4.77 5.97 -11.03
C PRO A 190 -3.34 6.12 -11.54
N ILE A 191 -2.43 5.31 -11.02
CA ILE A 191 -1.06 5.20 -11.51
C ILE A 191 -0.95 3.98 -12.42
N ARG A 192 -0.37 4.17 -13.61
CA ARG A 192 -0.14 3.05 -14.53
C ARG A 192 1.07 2.23 -14.11
N THR A 193 0.87 0.91 -14.07
CA THR A 193 1.91 -0.12 -14.03
C THR A 193 2.88 -0.02 -15.21
N TRP A 194 3.99 -0.76 -15.18
CA TRP A 194 4.92 -0.88 -16.32
C TRP A 194 4.22 -1.42 -17.58
N LYS A 195 3.17 -2.23 -17.40
CA LYS A 195 2.35 -2.78 -18.50
C LYS A 195 1.18 -1.88 -18.89
N GLY A 196 1.04 -0.70 -18.29
CA GLY A 196 0.01 0.27 -18.63
C GLY A 196 -1.33 0.09 -17.94
N ALA A 197 -1.55 -0.98 -17.17
CA ALA A 197 -2.77 -1.17 -16.38
C ALA A 197 -2.86 -0.11 -15.28
N PRO A 198 -3.99 0.61 -15.14
CA PRO A 198 -4.20 1.61 -14.10
C PRO A 198 -4.47 0.94 -12.74
N VAL A 199 -3.82 1.43 -11.69
CA VAL A 199 -3.97 0.91 -10.33
C VAL A 199 -4.21 2.06 -9.35
N ILE A 200 -5.15 1.84 -8.43
CA ILE A 200 -5.38 2.67 -7.25
C ILE A 200 -5.00 1.88 -5.99
N LEU A 201 -4.82 2.59 -4.87
CA LEU A 201 -4.40 1.99 -3.61
C LEU A 201 -5.59 1.68 -2.70
N ASN A 202 -5.44 0.63 -1.89
CA ASN A 202 -6.37 0.27 -0.82
C ASN A 202 -5.60 -0.03 0.46
N VAL A 203 -6.00 0.62 1.55
CA VAL A 203 -5.47 0.43 2.91
C VAL A 203 -6.36 -0.57 3.64
N ALA A 204 -5.82 -1.74 3.95
CA ALA A 204 -6.63 -2.87 4.37
C ALA A 204 -6.06 -3.60 5.59
N ASN A 205 -6.96 -4.25 6.32
CA ASN A 205 -6.62 -5.29 7.30
C ASN A 205 -7.38 -6.57 6.95
N GLY A 206 -6.68 -7.52 6.31
CA GLY A 206 -7.25 -8.80 5.87
C GLY A 206 -7.31 -9.88 6.96
N GLY A 207 -6.93 -9.57 8.20
CA GLY A 207 -6.89 -10.54 9.30
C GLY A 207 -5.55 -11.28 9.47
N ALA A 208 -4.65 -11.21 8.49
CA ALA A 208 -3.27 -11.68 8.62
C ALA A 208 -2.24 -10.54 8.76
N GLY A 209 -2.71 -9.30 8.92
CA GLY A 209 -1.87 -8.12 9.08
C GLY A 209 -2.40 -6.90 8.36
N LEU A 210 -1.77 -5.76 8.66
CA LEU A 210 -1.99 -4.50 7.98
C LEU A 210 -1.28 -4.53 6.64
N ILE A 211 -1.98 -4.13 5.58
CA ILE A 211 -1.43 -4.19 4.22
C ILE A 211 -1.88 -2.99 3.39
N LEU A 212 -1.01 -2.58 2.47
CA LEU A 212 -1.33 -1.70 1.36
C LEU A 212 -1.39 -2.54 0.08
N ILE A 213 -2.54 -2.58 -0.59
CA ILE A 213 -2.72 -3.35 -1.83
C ILE A 213 -3.11 -2.46 -3.00
N GLY A 214 -2.77 -2.91 -4.20
CA GLY A 214 -3.27 -2.29 -5.43
C GLY A 214 -4.60 -2.92 -5.84
N GLN A 215 -5.49 -2.09 -6.38
CA GLN A 215 -6.77 -2.48 -6.97
C GLN A 215 -6.85 -1.92 -8.40
N ASP A 216 -7.65 -2.56 -9.25
CA ASP A 216 -7.98 -2.03 -10.58
C ASP A 216 -8.48 -0.58 -10.48
N GLY A 217 -7.76 0.31 -11.16
CA GLY A 217 -8.04 1.74 -11.24
C GLY A 217 -8.66 2.15 -12.57
N SER A 218 -9.16 1.20 -13.37
CA SER A 218 -9.81 1.49 -14.65
C SER A 218 -11.11 2.27 -14.42
N ALA A 219 -11.44 3.17 -15.35
CA ALA A 219 -12.63 4.03 -15.24
C ALA A 219 -13.93 3.21 -15.13
N ASP A 220 -13.98 2.08 -15.81
CA ASP A 220 -15.06 1.10 -15.86
C ASP A 220 -14.95 0.01 -14.78
N ALA A 221 -13.97 0.10 -13.87
CA ALA A 221 -13.85 -0.84 -12.77
C ALA A 221 -15.12 -0.79 -11.91
N GLN A 222 -15.78 -1.95 -11.76
CA GLN A 222 -17.01 -2.06 -10.99
C GLN A 222 -16.70 -2.18 -9.50
N ILE A 223 -17.08 -1.16 -8.74
CA ILE A 223 -16.85 -1.08 -7.30
C ILE A 223 -18.16 -1.34 -6.57
N SER A 224 -18.12 -2.20 -5.56
CA SER A 224 -19.27 -2.42 -4.68
C SER A 224 -19.68 -1.13 -3.97
N VAL A 225 -20.98 -0.85 -3.89
CA VAL A 225 -21.45 0.41 -3.27
C VAL A 225 -21.18 0.50 -1.77
N VAL A 226 -20.96 -0.62 -1.10
CA VAL A 226 -20.59 -0.66 0.33
C VAL A 226 -19.11 -0.37 0.55
N SER A 227 -18.28 -0.38 -0.49
CA SER A 227 -16.86 -0.05 -0.40
C SER A 227 -16.69 1.41 0.04
N ARG A 228 -15.81 1.63 1.01
CA ARG A 228 -15.49 2.96 1.52
C ARG A 228 -14.32 3.56 0.76
N PHE A 229 -14.51 4.79 0.32
CA PHE A 229 -13.49 5.63 -0.29
C PHE A 229 -12.98 6.65 0.71
N VAL A 230 -11.70 6.96 0.60
CA VAL A 230 -11.02 8.02 1.34
C VAL A 230 -10.73 9.16 0.37
N PHE A 231 -11.37 10.30 0.58
CA PHE A 231 -11.19 11.53 -0.19
C PHE A 231 -10.60 12.66 0.65
N VAL A 232 -10.21 13.74 -0.03
CA VAL A 232 -9.90 15.05 0.58
C VAL A 232 -11.01 16.05 0.20
N ARG A 233 -10.91 17.31 0.63
CA ARG A 233 -11.72 18.39 0.05
C ARG A 233 -11.04 18.98 -1.17
N THR A 234 -11.83 19.50 -2.12
CA THR A 234 -11.33 20.06 -3.40
C THR A 234 -10.26 21.15 -3.21
N ASN A 235 -10.28 21.89 -2.09
CA ASN A 235 -9.33 22.97 -1.82
C ASN A 235 -8.04 22.51 -1.08
N GLU A 236 -7.96 21.24 -0.68
CA GLU A 236 -6.83 20.70 0.10
C GLU A 236 -5.89 19.84 -0.77
N GLY A 237 -6.34 19.45 -1.98
CA GLY A 237 -5.61 18.59 -2.90
C GLY A 237 -4.92 19.28 -4.08
N ALA A 238 -5.17 20.57 -4.33
CA ALA A 238 -4.46 21.30 -5.37
C ALA A 238 -3.01 21.60 -4.93
N PRO A 239 -1.99 21.45 -5.79
CA PRO A 239 -0.73 22.16 -5.61
C PRO A 239 -1.04 23.65 -5.48
N ALA A 240 -0.42 24.31 -4.50
CA ALA A 240 -0.54 25.75 -4.33
C ALA A 240 0.16 26.44 -5.50
N GLU A 241 -0.58 26.72 -6.57
CA GLU A 241 -0.22 27.73 -7.56
C GLU A 241 -1.30 28.83 -7.53
N GLU A 242 -0.85 30.00 -7.06
CA GLU A 242 -1.37 31.36 -7.23
C GLU A 242 -2.87 31.61 -7.01
N GLN A 243 -3.22 31.90 -5.74
CA GLN A 243 -4.29 32.86 -5.42
C GLN A 243 -3.68 34.16 -4.88
N GLU A 244 -2.91 34.85 -5.72
CA GLU A 244 -2.59 36.26 -5.49
C GLU A 244 -2.39 36.99 -6.83
N ALA A 245 -3.45 37.12 -7.64
CA ALA A 245 -3.45 38.05 -8.78
C ALA A 245 -4.86 38.41 -9.29
N VAL A 246 -5.87 38.58 -8.43
CA VAL A 246 -7.15 39.21 -8.84
C VAL A 246 -7.70 40.12 -7.74
N ALA A 247 -6.89 41.09 -7.32
CA ALA A 247 -7.37 42.17 -6.46
C ALA A 247 -6.58 43.47 -6.65
N LEU A 248 -6.20 43.86 -7.88
CA LEU A 248 -5.62 45.19 -8.12
C LEU A 248 -5.57 45.61 -9.60
N VAL A 249 -6.72 45.57 -10.30
CA VAL A 249 -6.96 46.49 -11.44
C VAL A 249 -8.43 46.86 -11.41
N GLY A 250 -8.75 47.99 -10.79
CA GLY A 250 -10.12 48.47 -10.69
C GLY A 250 -10.32 49.57 -9.66
N ARG A 251 -9.52 50.63 -9.72
CA ARG A 251 -9.86 52.01 -9.33
C ARG A 251 -8.77 52.97 -9.75
#